data_AF-A0A8X6SGE4-F1
#
_entry.id   AF-A0A8X6SGE4-F1
#
_cell.length_a   1.000
_cell.length_b   1.000
_cell.length_c   1.000
_cell.angle_alpha   90.00
_cell.angle_beta   90.00
_cell.angle_gamma   90.00
#
_symmetry.space_group_name_H-M   'P 1'
#
loop_
_entity.id
_entity.type
_entity.pdbx_description
1 polymer ?
#
loop_
_entity_poly.entity_id
_entity_poly.type
_entity_poly.pdbx_seq_one_letter_code
_entity_poly.pdbx_strand_id
1 'polypeptide(L)'
;MRALRPIPTSAHSNCSMFVPTNLKSCSHIFLRVDRVQPPLSQNYTGPHEVIRRTDKVFAILINGKMKVVSIDRVKPAYVWDGTMIFLLLEYQNNKLMKLIRFQKTKPCLT
;
A
#
# COMPACT_ATOMS: atom_id res chain seq x y z
N MET A 1 -25.72 39.23 29.09
CA MET A 1 -24.84 38.63 28.08
C MET A 1 -25.68 38.00 26.98
N ARG A 2 -25.37 38.21 25.71
CA ARG A 2 -26.13 37.63 24.58
C ARG A 2 -25.54 36.25 24.27
N ALA A 3 -26.37 35.21 24.24
CA ALA A 3 -25.93 33.85 23.95
C ALA A 3 -25.56 33.72 22.46
N LEU A 4 -24.27 33.51 22.17
CA LEU A 4 -23.79 33.19 20.83
C LEU A 4 -23.96 31.68 20.60
N ARG A 5 -24.64 31.31 19.50
CA ARG A 5 -24.81 29.91 19.10
C ARG A 5 -23.74 29.57 18.06
N PRO A 6 -23.03 28.44 18.21
CA PRO A 6 -22.06 28.02 17.21
C PRO A 6 -22.75 27.73 15.88
N ILE A 7 -22.10 28.12 14.78
CA ILE A 7 -22.54 27.80 13.42
C ILE A 7 -22.20 26.33 13.16
N PRO A 8 -23.14 25.52 12.62
CA PRO A 8 -22.85 24.12 12.29
C PRO A 8 -21.69 24.04 11.30
N THR A 9 -20.65 23.30 11.66
CA THR A 9 -19.49 23.04 10.81
C THR A 9 -19.84 22.03 9.73
N SER A 10 -19.08 22.03 8.63
CA SER A 10 -19.22 21.00 7.58
C SER A 10 -19.07 19.60 8.19
N ALA A 11 -19.94 18.67 7.77
CA ALA A 11 -19.92 17.29 8.21
C ALA A 11 -18.69 16.55 7.67
N HIS A 12 -17.58 16.59 8.39
CA HIS A 12 -16.35 15.85 8.06
C HIS A 12 -16.40 14.37 8.44
N SER A 13 -17.50 13.88 9.03
CA SER A 13 -17.60 12.53 9.60
C SER A 13 -17.80 11.42 8.58
N ASN A 14 -18.26 11.74 7.36
CA ASN A 14 -18.65 10.75 6.34
C ASN A 14 -17.59 10.61 5.25
N CYS A 15 -16.33 10.47 5.62
CA CYS A 15 -15.25 10.24 4.66
C CYS A 15 -15.21 8.76 4.28
N SER A 16 -15.69 8.40 3.08
CA SER A 16 -15.43 7.10 2.49
C SER A 16 -13.93 6.97 2.23
N MET A 17 -13.27 6.03 2.90
CA MET A 17 -11.82 5.85 2.72
C MET A 17 -11.54 5.28 1.33
N PHE A 18 -10.65 5.93 0.60
CA PHE A 18 -10.18 5.44 -0.68
C PHE A 18 -9.24 4.26 -0.45
N VAL A 19 -9.68 3.06 -0.81
CA VAL A 19 -8.86 1.84 -0.76
C VAL A 19 -8.40 1.49 -2.18
N PRO A 20 -7.08 1.42 -2.44
CA PRO A 20 -6.54 0.96 -3.71
C PRO A 20 -7.15 -0.37 -4.16
N THR A 21 -7.60 -0.46 -5.41
CA THR A 21 -8.22 -1.67 -5.98
C THR A 21 -7.32 -2.90 -5.88
N ASN A 22 -6.01 -2.70 -6.07
CA ASN A 22 -5.01 -3.77 -6.02
C ASN A 22 -4.91 -4.44 -4.64
N LEU A 23 -5.26 -3.74 -3.55
CA LEU A 23 -5.24 -4.31 -2.20
C LEU A 23 -6.40 -5.28 -1.94
N LYS A 24 -7.47 -5.21 -2.75
CA LYS A 24 -8.62 -6.11 -2.62
C LYS A 24 -8.31 -7.51 -3.15
N SER A 25 -7.49 -7.62 -4.19
CA SER A 25 -7.16 -8.88 -4.89
C SER A 25 -5.76 -9.43 -4.61
N CYS A 26 -4.88 -8.71 -3.90
CA CYS A 26 -3.49 -9.13 -3.72
C CYS A 26 -3.35 -10.34 -2.78
N SER A 27 -2.65 -11.40 -3.20
CA SER A 27 -2.36 -12.58 -2.36
C SER A 27 -1.40 -12.28 -1.22
N HIS A 28 -0.37 -11.49 -1.50
CA HIS A 28 0.68 -11.11 -0.55
C HIS A 28 0.74 -9.59 -0.36
N ILE A 29 1.18 -9.16 0.82
CA ILE A 29 1.38 -7.74 1.13
C ILE A 29 2.70 -7.49 1.85
N PHE A 30 3.28 -6.32 1.61
CA PHE A 30 4.37 -5.76 2.41
C PHE A 30 3.78 -4.96 3.57
N LEU A 31 4.32 -5.14 4.78
CA LEU A 31 3.89 -4.43 5.98
C LEU A 31 4.96 -3.40 6.40
N ARG A 32 4.55 -2.16 6.64
CA ARG A 32 5.44 -1.11 7.15
C ARG A 32 5.86 -1.39 8.58
N VAL A 33 7.13 -1.13 8.91
CA VAL A 33 7.65 -1.23 10.27
C VAL A 33 7.67 0.16 10.91
N ASP A 34 6.74 0.44 11.82
CA ASP A 34 6.58 1.79 12.43
C ASP A 34 7.53 2.07 13.61
N ARG A 35 8.59 1.27 13.79
CA ARG A 35 9.60 1.53 14.82
C ARG A 35 10.77 2.31 14.23
N VAL A 36 11.50 3.05 15.07
CA VAL A 36 12.77 3.67 14.66
C VAL A 36 13.73 2.56 14.24
N GLN A 37 14.29 2.69 13.04
CA GLN A 37 15.24 1.73 12.51
C GLN A 37 16.60 2.39 12.29
N PRO A 38 17.69 1.60 12.31
CA PRO A 38 19.00 2.10 11.91
C PRO A 38 19.01 2.58 10.44
N PRO A 39 19.97 3.43 10.06
CA PRO A 39 20.15 3.86 8.67
C PRO A 39 20.25 2.67 7.72
N LEU A 40 19.73 2.84 6.49
CA LEU A 40 19.76 1.83 5.41
C LEU A 40 19.02 0.51 5.70
N SER A 41 18.14 0.49 6.70
CA SER A 41 17.24 -0.62 6.95
C SER A 41 15.98 -0.56 6.06
N GLN A 42 15.38 -1.73 5.81
CA GLN A 42 14.16 -1.80 5.02
C GLN A 42 12.94 -1.38 5.85
N ASN A 43 12.21 -0.35 5.40
CA ASN A 43 11.02 0.17 6.08
C ASN A 43 9.80 -0.77 6.04
N TYR A 44 9.85 -1.80 5.20
CA TYR A 44 8.79 -2.78 5.04
C TYR A 44 9.34 -4.18 5.28
N THR A 45 8.59 -5.00 6.00
CA THR A 45 8.83 -6.44 6.07
C THR A 45 8.15 -7.13 4.89
N GLY A 46 8.71 -8.28 4.48
CA GLY A 46 8.51 -8.99 3.23
C GLY A 46 7.07 -9.32 2.80
N PRO A 47 6.90 -10.14 1.76
CA PRO A 47 5.58 -10.54 1.30
C PRO A 47 4.96 -11.47 2.35
N HIS A 48 3.98 -10.97 3.09
CA HIS A 48 3.19 -11.75 4.03
C HIS A 48 1.91 -12.23 3.36
N GLU A 49 1.58 -13.49 3.58
CA GLU A 49 0.34 -14.09 3.09
C GLU A 49 -0.86 -13.44 3.77
N VAL A 50 -1.86 -13.07 2.98
CA VAL A 50 -3.11 -12.50 3.48
C VAL A 50 -4.13 -13.61 3.67
N ILE A 51 -4.50 -13.87 4.93
CA ILE A 51 -5.48 -14.89 5.31
C ILE A 51 -6.91 -14.34 5.18
N ARG A 52 -7.14 -13.12 5.70
CA ARG A 52 -8.47 -12.48 5.68
C ARG A 52 -8.36 -10.98 5.39
N ARG A 53 -9.37 -10.45 4.70
CA ARG A 53 -9.49 -9.04 4.34
C ARG A 53 -10.80 -8.46 4.88
N THR A 54 -10.75 -7.21 5.31
CA THR A 54 -11.90 -6.39 5.72
C THR A 54 -11.63 -4.95 5.27
N ASP A 55 -12.65 -4.10 5.24
CA ASP A 55 -12.55 -2.74 4.70
C ASP A 55 -11.50 -1.84 5.36
N LYS A 56 -11.07 -2.17 6.59
CA LYS A 56 -10.10 -1.38 7.37
C LYS A 56 -8.88 -2.16 7.82
N VAL A 57 -8.93 -3.49 7.77
CA VAL A 57 -7.90 -4.35 8.35
C VAL A 57 -7.62 -5.58 7.50
N PHE A 58 -6.37 -6.03 7.56
CA PHE A 58 -5.88 -7.26 6.97
C PHE A 58 -5.41 -8.20 8.08
N ALA A 59 -5.79 -9.47 8.00
CA ALA A 59 -5.17 -10.52 8.80
C ALA A 59 -4.10 -11.22 7.94
N ILE A 60 -2.85 -11.13 8.38
CA ILE A 60 -1.69 -11.69 7.69
C ILE A 60 -0.97 -12.74 8.52
N LEU A 61 -0.29 -13.66 7.85
CA LEU A 61 0.56 -14.65 8.48
C LEU A 61 2.00 -14.13 8.56
N ILE A 62 2.51 -13.90 9.77
CA ILE A 62 3.91 -13.55 10.01
C ILE A 62 4.53 -14.62 10.91
N ASN A 63 5.55 -15.32 10.42
CA ASN A 63 6.27 -16.37 11.16
C ASN A 63 5.33 -17.42 11.78
N GLY A 64 4.32 -17.86 11.02
CA GLY A 64 3.31 -18.82 11.47
C GLY A 64 2.26 -18.27 12.45
N LYS A 65 2.30 -16.97 12.76
CA LYS A 65 1.33 -16.30 13.65
C LYS A 65 0.46 -15.33 12.88
N MET A 66 -0.84 -15.41 13.12
CA MET A 66 -1.79 -14.45 12.57
C MET A 66 -1.61 -13.08 13.24
N LYS A 67 -1.52 -12.02 12.45
CA LYS A 67 -1.50 -10.63 12.91
C LYS A 67 -2.49 -9.78 12.14
N VAL A 68 -3.18 -8.91 12.85
CA VAL A 68 -4.12 -7.95 12.26
C VAL A 68 -3.43 -6.61 12.09
N VAL A 69 -3.51 -6.04 10.89
CA VAL A 69 -2.87 -4.78 10.51
C VAL A 69 -3.86 -3.88 9.78
N SER A 70 -3.71 -2.56 9.93
CA SER A 70 -4.54 -1.57 9.24
C SER A 70 -4.13 -1.40 7.78
N ILE A 71 -5.08 -0.97 6.93
CA ILE A 71 -4.82 -0.72 5.49
C ILE A 71 -3.72 0.34 5.28
N ASP A 72 -3.62 1.33 6.18
CA ASP A 72 -2.68 2.45 6.01
C ASP A 72 -1.20 2.05 6.07
N ARG A 73 -0.92 0.83 6.55
CA ARG A 73 0.44 0.31 6.76
C ARG A 73 0.84 -0.76 5.76
N VAL A 74 -0.01 -1.07 4.79
CA VAL A 74 0.21 -2.16 3.84
C VAL A 74 0.42 -1.66 2.43
N LYS A 75 1.21 -2.41 1.67
CA LYS A 75 1.40 -2.23 0.23
C LYS A 75 1.21 -3.58 -0.45
N PRO A 76 0.54 -3.67 -1.61
CA PRO A 76 0.42 -4.95 -2.31
C PRO A 76 1.81 -5.46 -2.73
N ALA A 77 2.03 -6.75 -2.56
CA ALA A 77 3.22 -7.44 -3.04
C ALA A 77 2.87 -8.21 -4.32
N TYR A 78 3.62 -7.94 -5.38
CA TYR A 78 3.51 -8.66 -6.65
C TYR A 78 4.54 -9.78 -6.63
N VAL A 79 4.08 -11.00 -6.44
CA VAL A 79 4.92 -12.19 -6.54
C VAL A 79 4.83 -12.67 -7.97
N TRP A 80 5.99 -12.87 -8.59
CA TRP A 80 6.07 -13.45 -9.92
C TRP A 80 6.06 -14.96 -9.79
N ASP A 81 4.91 -15.58 -10.06
CA ASP A 81 4.82 -17.03 -10.15
C ASP A 81 5.42 -17.42 -11.51
N GLY A 82 6.66 -17.89 -11.51
CA GLY A 82 7.46 -18.18 -12.72
C GLY A 82 6.91 -19.27 -13.65
N THR A 83 5.63 -19.63 -13.55
CA THR A 83 4.93 -20.61 -14.37
C THR A 83 4.64 -20.15 -15.80
N MET A 84 4.80 -18.86 -16.12
CA MET A 84 4.49 -18.31 -17.45
C MET A 84 5.74 -17.81 -18.20
N ILE A 85 6.81 -18.60 -18.21
CA ILE A 85 7.97 -18.33 -19.09
C ILE A 85 7.58 -18.46 -20.58
N PHE A 86 6.55 -19.23 -20.93
CA PHE A 86 6.17 -19.46 -22.33
C PHE A 86 5.34 -18.34 -23.00
N LEU A 87 4.63 -17.49 -22.26
CA LEU A 87 3.78 -16.42 -22.84
C LEU A 87 4.46 -15.05 -22.94
N LEU A 88 5.69 -14.90 -22.43
CA LEU A 88 6.39 -13.61 -22.42
C LEU A 88 7.20 -13.29 -23.68
N LEU A 89 7.41 -14.25 -24.56
CA LEU A 89 8.02 -13.94 -25.85
C LEU A 89 7.04 -13.22 -26.80
N GLU A 90 5.72 -13.29 -26.55
CA GLU A 90 4.72 -12.58 -27.36
C GLU A 90 4.40 -11.15 -26.87
N TYR A 91 4.65 -10.79 -25.59
CA TYR A 91 4.30 -9.45 -25.04
C TYR A 91 5.43 -8.41 -25.13
N GLN A 92 6.68 -8.82 -25.40
CA GLN A 92 7.81 -7.87 -25.48
C GLN A 92 7.76 -6.97 -26.72
N ASN A 93 6.84 -7.19 -27.66
CA ASN A 93 6.79 -6.39 -28.88
C ASN A 93 5.86 -5.18 -28.85
N ASN A 94 5.10 -4.91 -27.78
CA ASN A 94 4.34 -3.67 -27.70
C ASN A 94 4.20 -3.10 -26.28
N LYS A 95 5.00 -2.04 -26.03
CA LYS A 95 4.64 -0.86 -25.20
C LYS A 95 4.86 -0.91 -23.68
N LEU A 96 5.99 -1.38 -23.16
CA LEU A 96 6.36 -1.06 -21.77
C LEU A 96 7.86 -0.98 -21.42
N MET A 97 8.73 -0.71 -22.40
CA MET A 97 10.11 -0.26 -22.16
C MET A 97 10.19 1.27 -21.96
N LYS A 98 9.34 1.84 -21.10
CA LYS A 98 9.39 3.30 -20.82
C LYS A 98 8.84 3.68 -19.45
N LEU A 99 9.33 3.11 -18.35
CA LEU A 99 9.28 3.81 -17.06
C LEU A 99 10.28 3.28 -16.02
N ILE A 100 11.57 3.39 -16.32
CA ILE A 100 12.59 3.45 -15.26
C ILE A 100 13.47 4.68 -15.54
N ARG A 101 12.97 5.86 -15.19
CA ARG A 101 13.81 7.04 -14.92
C ARG A 101 13.34 7.66 -13.62
N PHE A 102 14.06 7.30 -12.57
CA PHE A 102 14.56 8.18 -11.51
C PHE A 102 13.85 9.54 -11.45
N GLN A 103 13.00 9.71 -10.44
CA GLN A 103 12.53 11.02 -9.98
C GLN A 103 13.76 11.87 -9.62
N LYS A 104 14.23 12.64 -10.61
CA LYS A 104 15.26 13.66 -10.40
C LYS A 104 14.59 14.79 -9.60
N THR A 105 15.13 15.02 -8.42
CA THR A 105 14.84 16.14 -7.52
C THR A 105 14.62 17.44 -8.29
N LYS A 106 13.49 18.12 -8.05
CA LYS A 106 13.30 19.53 -8.44
C LYS A 106 14.20 20.38 -7.53
N PRO A 107 15.08 21.25 -8.06
CA PRO A 107 15.81 22.21 -7.23
C PRO A 107 14.84 23.29 -6.73
N CYS A 108 14.90 23.59 -5.43
CA CYS A 108 14.25 24.75 -4.85
C CYS A 108 14.90 26.02 -5.40
N LEU A 109 14.09 26.92 -5.96
CA LEU A 109 14.46 28.31 -6.27
C LEU A 109 13.38 29.22 -5.70
N THR A 110 13.59 29.71 -4.48
CA THR A 110 13.53 31.13 -4.07
C THR A 110 14.01 31.22 -2.63
#